data_AF-A0A2J8HZU6-F1
#
_entry.id   AF-A0A2J8HZU6-F1
#
_cell.length_a   1.000
_cell.length_b   1.000
_cell.length_c   1.000
_cell.angle_alpha   90.00
_cell.angle_beta   90.00
_cell.angle_gamma   90.00
#
_symmetry.space_group_name_H-M   'P 1'
#
loop_
_entity.id
_entity.type
_entity.pdbx_description
1 polymer ?
#
loop_
_entity_poly.entity_id
_entity_poly.type
_entity_poly.pdbx_seq_one_letter_code
_entity_poly.pdbx_strand_id
1 'polypeptide(L)'
;MIILSILAMTCLVFLSRYLFLEPRLPLRLSPGVQKLLSYSSPAVLTAIWAPIVFTHDSQLNTSVSNPYLWAAVLAGIIAWKTNNVLLTTVVSMAVFLVLNLVVWG
;
A
#
# COMPACT_ATOMS: atom_id res chain seq x y z
N MET A 1 11.70 8.34 29.59
CA MET A 1 11.52 8.82 28.20
C MET A 1 10.60 7.90 27.40
N ILE A 2 10.83 6.58 27.37
CA ILE A 2 9.99 5.61 26.64
C ILE A 2 8.53 5.56 27.13
N ILE A 3 8.29 5.65 28.45
CA ILE A 3 6.92 5.64 29.00
C ILE A 3 6.12 6.86 28.52
N LEU A 4 6.76 8.04 28.45
CA LEU A 4 6.13 9.26 27.97
C LEU A 4 5.77 9.17 26.48
N SER A 5 6.63 8.59 25.66
CA SER A 5 6.34 8.39 24.23
C SER A 5 5.24 7.36 23.98
N ILE A 6 5.18 6.28 24.78
CA ILE A 6 4.09 5.30 24.71
C ILE A 6 2.76 5.96 25.10
N LEU A 7 2.73 6.74 26.18
CA LEU A 7 1.53 7.47 26.60
C LEU A 7 1.10 8.49 25.54
N ALA A 8 2.05 9.21 24.96
CA ALA A 8 1.79 10.18 23.89
C ALA A 8 1.21 9.50 22.63
N MET A 9 1.82 8.41 22.16
CA MET A 9 1.32 7.63 21.02
C MET A 9 -0.05 7.01 21.32
N THR A 10 -0.26 6.49 22.53
CA THR A 10 -1.54 5.95 22.96
C THR A 10 -2.62 7.02 22.89
N CYS A 11 -2.35 8.21 23.44
CA CYS A 11 -3.26 9.35 23.37
C CYS A 11 -3.56 9.76 21.92
N LEU A 12 -2.53 9.84 21.07
CA LEU A 12 -2.67 10.23 19.66
C LEU A 12 -3.50 9.22 18.84
N VAL A 13 -3.24 7.92 19.02
CA VAL A 13 -4.02 6.85 18.37
C VAL A 13 -5.45 6.82 18.89
N PHE A 14 -5.66 6.94 20.21
CA PHE A 14 -6.99 7.04 20.79
C PHE A 14 -7.74 8.24 20.22
N LEU A 15 -7.14 9.43 20.23
CA LEU A 15 -7.80 10.65 19.76
C LEU A 15 -8.14 10.54 18.27
N SER A 16 -7.19 10.08 17.43
CA SER A 16 -7.41 9.95 15.98
C SER A 16 -8.42 8.86 15.60
N ARG A 17 -8.65 7.84 16.44
CA ARG A 17 -9.62 6.78 16.13
C ARG A 17 -10.97 7.03 16.79
N TYR A 18 -10.98 7.50 18.04
CA TYR A 18 -12.19 7.69 18.83
C TYR A 18 -12.97 8.94 18.42
N LEU A 19 -12.28 10.02 18.05
CA LEU A 19 -12.91 11.25 17.52
C LEU A 19 -13.71 10.97 16.23
N PHE A 20 -13.27 10.00 15.42
CA PHE A 20 -13.96 9.60 14.19
C PHE A 20 -14.98 8.46 14.41
N LEU A 21 -14.89 7.70 15.51
CA LEU A 21 -15.80 6.60 15.84
C LEU A 21 -17.04 7.04 16.61
N GLU A 22 -17.01 8.22 17.26
CA GLU A 22 -18.13 8.70 18.08
C GLU A 22 -19.29 9.18 17.19
N PRO A 23 -20.44 8.46 17.14
CA PRO A 23 -21.51 8.73 16.18
C PRO A 23 -22.26 10.06 16.42
N ARG A 24 -21.97 10.74 17.54
CA ARG A 24 -22.67 11.94 18.02
C ARG A 24 -21.86 13.23 17.86
N LEU A 25 -20.62 13.16 17.39
CA LEU A 25 -19.86 14.37 17.04
C LEU A 25 -20.47 14.96 15.76
N PRO A 26 -21.01 16.20 15.76
CA PRO A 26 -21.58 16.84 14.57
C PRO A 26 -20.48 17.31 13.60
N LEU A 27 -19.45 16.51 13.41
CA LEU A 27 -18.43 16.70 12.38
C LEU A 27 -19.07 16.36 11.03
N ARG A 28 -19.87 17.31 10.52
CA ARG A 28 -20.29 17.32 9.13
C ARG A 28 -19.08 17.62 8.26
N LEU A 29 -18.26 16.60 8.04
CA LEU A 29 -17.24 16.62 7.00
C LEU A 29 -17.95 17.01 5.70
N SER A 30 -17.53 18.14 5.12
CA SER A 30 -18.03 18.55 3.81
C SER A 30 -17.85 17.39 2.83
N PRO A 31 -18.80 17.13 1.90
CA PRO A 31 -18.71 16.03 0.95
C PRO A 31 -17.36 15.92 0.24
N GLY A 32 -16.69 17.06 -0.01
CA GLY A 32 -15.34 17.10 -0.58
C GLY A 32 -14.26 16.50 0.32
N VAL A 33 -14.29 16.77 1.62
CA VAL A 33 -13.31 16.24 2.59
C VAL A 33 -13.54 14.74 2.80
N GLN A 34 -14.79 14.31 2.91
CA GLN A 34 -15.11 12.88 3.02
C GLN A 34 -14.65 12.11 1.77
N LYS A 35 -14.84 12.70 0.58
CA LYS A 35 -14.37 12.10 -0.67
C LYS A 35 -12.84 12.04 -0.73
N LEU A 36 -12.13 13.10 -0.33
CA LEU A 36 -10.66 13.07 -0.23
C LEU A 36 -10.15 12.01 0.76
N LEU A 37 -10.76 11.92 1.94
CA LEU A 37 -10.40 10.91 2.94
C LEU A 37 -10.67 9.48 2.45
N SER A 38 -11.70 9.27 1.64
CA SER A 38 -11.96 7.95 1.03
C SER A 38 -10.86 7.49 0.06
N TYR A 39 -10.14 8.42 -0.57
CA TYR A 39 -8.97 8.12 -1.41
C TYR A 39 -7.70 7.85 -0.61
N SER A 40 -7.69 8.08 0.71
CA SER A 40 -6.51 7.85 1.54
C SER A 40 -6.06 6.39 1.52
N SER A 41 -6.98 5.42 1.61
CA SER A 41 -6.60 4.00 1.62
C SER A 41 -5.94 3.54 0.30
N PRO A 42 -6.50 3.81 -0.90
CA PRO A 42 -5.81 3.54 -2.16
C PRO A 42 -4.48 4.31 -2.32
N ALA A 43 -4.43 5.57 -1.87
CA ALA A 43 -3.23 6.40 -1.97
C ALA A 43 -2.10 5.89 -1.08
N VAL A 44 -2.40 5.48 0.16
CA VAL A 44 -1.43 4.88 1.09
C VAL A 44 -0.92 3.57 0.54
N LEU A 45 -1.80 2.70 0.02
CA LEU A 45 -1.38 1.45 -0.62
C LEU A 45 -0.40 1.74 -1.77
N THR A 46 -0.72 2.74 -2.59
CA THR A 46 0.14 3.20 -3.70
C THR A 46 1.50 3.70 -3.21
N ALA A 47 1.52 4.51 -2.15
CA ALA A 47 2.74 5.06 -1.57
C ALA A 47 3.65 3.99 -0.95
N ILE A 48 3.08 2.87 -0.48
CA ILE A 48 3.84 1.75 0.08
C ILE A 48 4.52 0.94 -1.03
N TRP A 49 3.77 0.49 -2.05
CA TRP A 49 4.32 -0.43 -3.05
C TRP A 49 5.12 0.26 -4.17
N ALA A 50 4.79 1.50 -4.55
CA ALA A 50 5.47 2.21 -5.63
C ALA A 50 6.99 2.30 -5.42
N PRO A 51 7.53 2.75 -4.27
CA PRO A 51 8.97 2.79 -4.06
C PRO A 51 9.62 1.39 -4.06
N ILE A 52 8.90 0.34 -3.65
CA ILE A 52 9.41 -1.04 -3.69
C ILE A 52 9.68 -1.48 -5.13
N VAL A 53 8.82 -1.05 -6.06
CA VAL A 53 8.95 -1.39 -7.49
C VAL A 53 9.99 -0.50 -8.19
N PHE A 54 10.01 0.80 -7.91
CA PHE A 54 10.81 1.78 -8.66
C PHE A 54 12.19 2.09 -8.03
N THR A 55 12.36 1.87 -6.73
CA THR A 55 13.58 2.23 -6.00
C THR A 55 14.21 0.98 -5.40
N HIS A 56 15.34 0.55 -5.97
CA HIS A 56 16.17 -0.52 -5.41
C HIS A 56 17.51 0.10 -4.97
N ASP A 57 17.91 -0.13 -3.71
CA ASP A 57 19.18 0.36 -3.15
C ASP A 57 19.43 1.87 -3.36
N SER A 58 18.43 2.71 -3.10
CA SER A 58 18.52 4.18 -3.19
C SER A 58 18.85 4.76 -4.57
N GLN A 59 18.87 3.94 -5.62
CA GLN A 59 18.97 4.40 -7.00
C GLN A 59 17.68 4.12 -7.78
N LEU A 60 17.33 5.04 -8.68
CA LEU A 60 16.24 4.86 -9.64
C LEU A 60 16.67 3.79 -10.65
N ASN A 61 16.43 2.54 -10.30
CA ASN A 61 16.80 1.40 -11.12
C ASN A 61 15.64 1.08 -12.08
N THR A 62 15.43 1.99 -13.03
CA THR A 62 14.50 1.86 -14.16
C THR A 62 15.10 1.07 -15.32
N SER A 63 16.19 0.34 -15.06
CA SER A 63 16.78 -0.56 -16.05
C SER A 63 15.78 -1.67 -16.38
N VAL A 64 15.59 -1.94 -17.68
CA VAL A 64 14.68 -2.97 -18.21
C VAL A 64 15.04 -4.38 -17.72
N SER A 65 16.22 -4.54 -17.11
CA SER A 65 16.68 -5.76 -16.45
C SER A 65 16.04 -5.98 -15.06
N ASN A 66 15.40 -4.97 -14.44
CA ASN A 66 14.90 -5.09 -13.08
C ASN A 66 13.66 -6.02 -13.01
N PRO A 67 13.72 -7.17 -12.31
CA PRO A 67 12.63 -8.14 -12.25
C PRO A 67 11.39 -7.60 -11.52
N TYR A 68 11.55 -6.59 -10.65
CA TYR A 68 10.42 -5.98 -9.94
C TYR A 68 9.49 -5.18 -10.86
N LEU A 69 10.03 -4.54 -11.90
CA LEU A 69 9.23 -3.81 -12.90
C LEU A 69 8.38 -4.78 -13.73
N TRP A 70 8.97 -5.85 -14.22
CA TRP A 70 8.26 -6.89 -14.98
C TRP A 70 7.21 -7.60 -14.13
N ALA A 71 7.53 -7.90 -12.87
CA ALA A 71 6.58 -8.47 -11.93
C ALA A 71 5.41 -7.54 -11.64
N ALA A 72 5.65 -6.23 -11.48
CA ALA A 72 4.58 -5.25 -11.26
C ALA A 72 3.63 -5.15 -12.46
N VAL A 73 4.16 -5.11 -13.69
CA VAL A 73 3.36 -5.09 -14.92
C VAL A 73 2.53 -6.37 -15.05
N LEU A 74 3.16 -7.54 -14.85
CA LEU A 74 2.46 -8.83 -14.89
C LEU A 74 1.38 -8.92 -13.81
N ALA A 75 1.66 -8.50 -12.59
CA ALA A 75 0.69 -8.46 -11.50
C ALA A 75 -0.51 -7.55 -11.84
N GLY A 76 -0.28 -6.39 -12.46
CA GLY A 76 -1.34 -5.51 -12.94
C GLY A 76 -2.24 -6.16 -14.00
N ILE A 77 -1.63 -6.87 -14.98
CA ILE A 77 -2.37 -7.60 -16.02
C ILE A 77 -3.21 -8.73 -15.42
N ILE A 78 -2.63 -9.49 -14.49
CA ILE A 78 -3.33 -10.59 -13.79
C ILE A 78 -4.47 -10.02 -12.94
N ALA A 79 -4.22 -8.93 -12.19
CA ALA A 79 -5.25 -8.26 -11.40
C ALA A 79 -6.44 -7.83 -12.24
N TRP A 80 -6.20 -7.27 -13.43
CA TRP A 80 -7.27 -6.86 -14.33
C TRP A 80 -8.09 -8.05 -14.84
N LYS A 81 -7.43 -9.17 -15.17
CA LYS A 81 -8.09 -10.33 -15.77
C LYS A 81 -8.88 -11.19 -14.77
N THR A 82 -8.43 -11.30 -13.54
CA THR A 82 -8.88 -12.39 -12.66
C THR A 82 -10.05 -12.01 -11.75
N ASN A 83 -10.28 -10.71 -11.49
CA ASN A 83 -11.34 -10.16 -10.61
C ASN A 83 -11.45 -10.79 -9.21
N ASN A 84 -10.53 -11.70 -8.84
CA ASN A 84 -10.48 -12.47 -7.61
C ASN A 84 -9.15 -12.22 -6.93
N VAL A 85 -9.17 -11.42 -5.86
CA VAL A 85 -8.00 -10.94 -5.11
C VAL A 85 -7.10 -12.09 -4.62
N LEU A 86 -7.70 -13.22 -4.24
CA LEU A 86 -6.94 -14.36 -3.71
C LEU A 86 -6.13 -15.04 -4.83
N LEU A 87 -6.77 -15.26 -5.97
CA LEU A 87 -6.15 -15.90 -7.13
C LEU A 87 -5.10 -14.97 -7.76
N THR A 88 -5.37 -13.67 -7.84
CA THR A 88 -4.38 -12.68 -8.32
C THR A 88 -3.14 -12.66 -7.46
N THR A 89 -3.30 -12.74 -6.13
CA THR A 89 -2.18 -12.72 -5.19
C THR A 89 -1.34 -13.98 -5.31
N VAL A 90 -1.96 -15.16 -5.37
CA VAL A 90 -1.21 -16.43 -5.50
C VAL A 90 -0.47 -16.50 -6.84
N VAL A 91 -1.13 -16.12 -7.94
CA VAL A 91 -0.52 -16.16 -9.27
C VAL A 91 0.59 -15.11 -9.40
N SER A 92 0.39 -13.88 -8.92
CA SER A 92 1.45 -12.85 -8.97
C SER A 92 2.66 -13.24 -8.13
N MET A 93 2.44 -13.82 -6.95
CA MET A 93 3.50 -14.34 -6.09
C MET A 93 4.29 -15.45 -6.78
N ALA A 94 3.60 -16.42 -7.40
CA ALA A 94 4.23 -17.51 -8.13
C ALA A 94 5.05 -16.99 -9.34
N VAL A 95 4.48 -16.07 -10.13
CA VAL A 95 5.16 -15.45 -11.27
C VAL A 95 6.39 -14.67 -10.82
N PHE A 96 6.29 -13.88 -9.74
CA PHE A 96 7.43 -13.16 -9.18
C PHE A 96 8.55 -14.11 -8.76
N LEU A 97 8.20 -15.21 -8.08
CA LEU A 97 9.17 -16.21 -7.62
C LEU A 97 9.89 -16.89 -8.79
N VAL A 98 9.15 -17.25 -9.85
CA VAL A 98 9.76 -17.80 -11.07
C VAL A 98 10.66 -16.77 -11.75
N LEU A 99 10.22 -15.51 -11.87
CA LEU A 99 11.03 -14.46 -12.49
C LEU A 99 12.32 -14.21 -11.71
N ASN A 100 12.23 -14.13 -10.37
CA ASN A 100 13.37 -13.88 -9.51
C ASN A 100 14.37 -15.05 -9.52
N LEU A 101 13.88 -16.29 -9.49
CA LEU A 101 14.72 -17.49 -9.38
C LEU A 101 15.27 -17.99 -10.72
N VAL A 102 14.52 -17.87 -11.82
CA VAL A 102 14.89 -18.45 -13.13
C VAL A 102 15.59 -17.45 -14.04
N VAL A 103 15.27 -16.16 -13.95
CA VAL A 103 15.82 -15.14 -14.87
C VAL A 103 17.02 -14.43 -14.27
N TRP A 104 17.09 -14.32 -12.94
CA TRP A 104 18.07 -13.50 -12.22
C TRP A 104 18.77 -14.18 -11.04
N GLY A 105 18.54 -15.48 -10.82
CA GLY A 105 19.32 -16.32 -9.90
C GLY A 105 20.57 -16.87 -10.58
#